data_AF-A0A4W4G743-F1
#
_entry.id   AF-A0A4W4G743-F1
#
_cell.length_a   1.000
_cell.length_b   1.000
_cell.length_c   1.000
_cell.angle_alpha   90.00
_cell.angle_beta   90.00
_cell.angle_gamma   90.00
#
_symmetry.space_group_name_H-M   'P 1'
#
loop_
_entity.id
_entity.type
_entity.pdbx_description
1 polymer ?
#
loop_
_entity_poly.entity_id
_entity_poly.type
_entity_poly.pdbx_seq_one_letter_code
_entity_poly.pdbx_strand_id
1 'polypeptide(L)'
;DRCKLHNVALSGGAPWGFTLRGGLEHGEPLIITKVEEGSKAAAVRLQAGDELVTINEVPLNGYRQEAICLVKGSHKTLTLEVKR
;
A
#
# COMPACT_ATOMS: atom_id res chain seq x y z
N ASP A 1 -6.50 22.24 -2.26
CA ASP A 1 -6.69 21.24 -1.19
C ASP A 1 -5.91 19.98 -1.51
N ARG A 2 -4.70 19.86 -0.98
CA ARG A 2 -3.77 18.78 -1.35
C ARG A 2 -3.69 17.80 -0.19
N CYS A 3 -3.82 16.50 -0.47
CA CYS A 3 -3.81 15.35 0.46
C CYS A 3 -5.20 14.86 0.85
N LYS A 4 -5.89 14.15 -0.05
CA LYS A 4 -7.04 13.31 0.35
C LYS A 4 -6.55 11.93 0.73
N LEU A 5 -7.00 11.42 1.87
CA LEU A 5 -6.81 10.03 2.26
C LEU A 5 -7.89 9.15 1.64
N HIS A 6 -7.49 7.98 1.18
CA HIS A 6 -8.33 6.98 0.53
C HIS A 6 -8.12 5.63 1.21
N ASN A 7 -9.22 5.04 1.68
CA ASN A 7 -9.23 3.71 2.25
C ASN A 7 -9.50 2.68 1.15
N VAL A 8 -8.66 1.64 1.11
CA VAL A 8 -8.67 0.59 0.09
C VAL A 8 -8.67 -0.75 0.81
N ALA A 9 -9.61 -1.64 0.47
CA ALA A 9 -9.71 -2.96 1.08
C ALA A 9 -9.62 -4.06 0.00
N LEU A 10 -8.62 -4.92 0.12
CA LEU A 10 -8.40 -6.08 -0.74
C LEU A 10 -8.77 -7.35 0.03
N SER A 11 -9.42 -8.30 -0.64
CA SER A 11 -9.85 -9.57 -0.06
C SER A 11 -9.52 -10.75 -0.98
N GLY A 12 -9.55 -11.97 -0.46
CA GLY A 12 -9.24 -13.18 -1.22
C GLY A 12 -7.75 -13.58 -1.21
N GLY A 13 -6.97 -12.99 -0.29
CA GLY A 13 -5.57 -13.35 -0.01
C GLY A 13 -4.53 -12.94 -1.05
N ALA A 14 -3.25 -13.07 -0.69
CA ALA A 14 -2.12 -12.77 -1.56
C ALA A 14 -2.10 -13.68 -2.82
N PRO A 15 -1.52 -13.24 -3.95
CA PRO A 15 -0.83 -11.97 -4.16
C PRO A 15 -1.80 -10.78 -4.34
N TRP A 16 -1.33 -9.59 -3.92
CA TRP A 16 -2.11 -8.35 -3.94
C TRP A 16 -1.96 -7.56 -5.25
N GLY A 17 -0.79 -7.65 -5.88
CA GLY A 17 -0.55 -7.12 -7.24
C GLY A 17 -0.15 -5.65 -7.32
N PHE A 18 0.70 -5.20 -6.40
CA PHE A 18 1.35 -3.88 -6.49
C PHE A 18 2.82 -3.95 -6.08
N THR A 19 3.58 -2.92 -6.46
CA THR A 19 4.98 -2.73 -6.07
C THR A 19 5.11 -1.47 -5.22
N LEU A 20 5.91 -1.54 -4.15
CA LEU A 20 6.20 -0.44 -3.23
C LEU A 20 7.68 -0.03 -3.34
N ARG A 21 7.98 1.27 -3.30
CA ARG A 21 9.34 1.82 -3.16
C ARG A 21 9.45 2.82 -2.02
N GLY A 22 10.66 3.36 -1.85
CA GLY A 22 10.98 4.40 -0.89
C GLY A 22 11.20 3.82 0.50
N GLY A 23 10.86 4.60 1.52
CA GLY A 23 11.10 4.30 2.92
C GLY A 23 11.94 5.38 3.56
N LEU A 24 11.69 5.63 4.84
CA LEU A 24 12.41 6.62 5.65
C LEU A 24 13.91 6.37 5.63
N GLU A 25 14.35 5.11 5.55
CA GLU A 25 15.76 4.76 5.45
C GLU A 25 16.42 5.20 4.12
N HIS A 26 15.63 5.57 3.12
CA HIS A 26 16.07 6.16 1.84
C HIS A 26 15.76 7.66 1.74
N GLY A 27 15.14 8.27 2.76
CA GLY A 27 14.67 9.67 2.69
C GLY A 27 13.51 9.88 1.71
N GLU A 28 12.78 8.82 1.35
CA GLU A 28 11.69 8.85 0.38
C GLU A 28 10.37 8.36 1.03
N PRO A 29 9.20 8.91 0.64
CA PRO A 29 7.92 8.38 1.09
C PRO A 29 7.68 6.95 0.58
N LEU A 30 6.80 6.21 1.24
CA LEU A 30 6.40 4.87 0.81
C LEU A 30 5.41 4.97 -0.35
N ILE A 31 5.90 4.78 -1.58
CA ILE A 31 5.11 5.04 -2.80
C ILE A 31 4.81 3.75 -3.55
N ILE A 32 3.55 3.58 -3.96
CA ILE A 32 3.14 2.56 -4.91
C ILE A 32 3.69 2.93 -6.29
N THR A 33 4.52 2.08 -6.89
CA THR A 33 5.17 2.36 -8.19
C THR A 33 4.51 1.67 -9.36
N LYS A 34 3.85 0.54 -9.10
CA LYS A 34 3.20 -0.28 -10.11
C LYS A 34 2.00 -0.98 -9.50
N VAL A 35 0.94 -1.06 -10.29
CA VAL A 35 -0.22 -1.91 -10.01
C VAL A 35 -0.38 -2.83 -11.21
N GLU A 36 -0.38 -4.14 -10.96
CA GLU A 36 -0.47 -5.14 -12.02
C GLU A 36 -1.89 -5.16 -12.60
N GLU A 37 -2.01 -5.22 -13.92
CA GLU A 37 -3.31 -5.31 -14.59
C GLU A 37 -4.02 -6.61 -14.19
N GLY A 38 -5.35 -6.55 -14.01
CA GLY A 38 -6.16 -7.69 -13.57
C GLY A 38 -5.93 -8.12 -12.11
N SER A 39 -5.09 -7.41 -11.36
CA SER A 39 -4.83 -7.73 -9.95
C SER A 39 -5.93 -7.26 -9.00
N LYS A 40 -5.86 -7.75 -7.75
CA LYS A 40 -6.73 -7.27 -6.67
C LYS A 40 -6.54 -5.77 -6.41
N ALA A 41 -5.28 -5.30 -6.45
CA ALA A 41 -4.96 -3.88 -6.34
C ALA A 41 -5.58 -3.04 -7.47
N ALA A 42 -5.59 -3.55 -8.71
CA ALA A 42 -6.25 -2.89 -9.83
C ALA A 42 -7.77 -2.84 -9.64
N ALA A 43 -8.39 -3.93 -9.19
CA ALA A 43 -9.84 -4.02 -8.96
C ALA A 43 -10.35 -2.99 -7.94
N VAL A 44 -9.52 -2.65 -6.95
CA VAL A 44 -9.84 -1.66 -5.91
C VAL A 44 -9.34 -0.26 -6.22
N ARG A 45 -8.84 -0.02 -7.45
CA ARG A 45 -8.35 1.28 -7.93
C ARG A 45 -7.19 1.88 -7.12
N LEU A 46 -6.33 1.01 -6.57
CA LEU A 46 -5.00 1.44 -6.13
C LEU A 46 -4.23 1.93 -7.35
N GLN A 47 -3.43 2.99 -7.22
CA GLN A 47 -2.73 3.61 -8.34
C GLN A 47 -1.24 3.78 -8.04
N ALA A 48 -0.44 3.78 -9.11
CA ALA A 48 0.93 4.26 -9.01
C ALA A 48 0.94 5.75 -8.66
N GLY A 49 1.80 6.14 -7.72
CA GLY A 49 1.87 7.48 -7.15
C GLY A 49 1.17 7.62 -5.80
N ASP A 50 0.31 6.67 -5.41
CA ASP A 50 -0.29 6.64 -4.08
C ASP A 50 0.80 6.50 -3.00
N GLU A 51 0.75 7.38 -1.99
CA GLU A 51 1.61 7.31 -0.80
C GLU A 51 0.92 6.47 0.28
N LEU A 52 1.61 5.44 0.77
CA LEU A 52 1.08 4.51 1.76
C LEU A 52 1.26 5.06 3.18
N VAL A 53 0.16 5.14 3.92
CA VAL A 53 0.13 5.75 5.26
C VAL A 53 -0.13 4.70 6.34
N THR A 54 -1.09 3.79 6.09
CA THR A 54 -1.56 2.80 7.06
C THR A 54 -1.74 1.45 6.37
N ILE A 55 -1.43 0.35 7.07
CA ILE A 55 -1.68 -1.03 6.63
C ILE A 55 -2.39 -1.80 7.73
N ASN A 56 -3.55 -2.40 7.44
CA ASN A 56 -4.35 -3.14 8.42
C ASN A 56 -4.58 -2.35 9.72
N GLU A 57 -4.94 -1.08 9.58
CA GLU A 57 -5.18 -0.15 10.71
C GLU A 57 -3.92 0.16 11.55
N VAL A 58 -2.74 -0.30 11.12
CA VAL A 58 -1.44 0.02 11.73
C VAL A 58 -0.82 1.19 10.97
N PRO A 59 -0.67 2.37 11.60
CA PRO A 59 0.06 3.50 11.01
C PRO A 59 1.52 3.11 10.80
N LEU A 60 2.07 3.43 9.63
CA LEU A 60 3.46 3.10 9.32
C LEU A 60 4.41 4.09 9.99
N ASN A 61 5.54 3.57 10.48
CA ASN A 61 6.65 4.39 10.99
C ASN A 61 7.52 4.98 9.86
N GLY A 62 7.21 4.64 8.60
CA GLY A 62 7.88 5.12 7.40
C GLY A 62 8.95 4.19 6.85
N TYR A 63 9.42 3.18 7.59
CA TYR A 63 10.44 2.24 7.09
C TYR A 63 9.86 1.24 6.10
N ARG A 64 10.55 0.98 4.99
CA ARG A 64 10.04 0.06 3.95
C ARG A 64 9.89 -1.37 4.45
N GLN A 65 10.81 -1.82 5.30
CA GLN A 65 10.80 -3.19 5.80
C GLN A 65 9.54 -3.49 6.64
N GLU A 66 9.06 -2.52 7.42
CA GLU A 66 7.81 -2.64 8.18
C GLU A 66 6.62 -2.84 7.23
N ALA A 67 6.49 -1.96 6.24
CA ALA A 67 5.42 -2.05 5.24
C ALA A 67 5.42 -3.41 4.52
N ILE A 68 6.60 -3.90 4.12
CA ILE A 68 6.74 -5.22 3.48
C ILE A 68 6.27 -6.34 4.40
N CYS A 69 6.65 -6.31 5.69
CA CYS A 69 6.25 -7.32 6.66
C CYS A 69 4.73 -7.35 6.85
N LEU A 70 4.09 -6.19 6.99
CA LEU A 70 2.64 -6.08 7.16
C LEU A 70 1.88 -6.57 5.92
N VAL A 71 2.34 -6.19 4.72
CA VAL A 71 1.72 -6.66 3.45
C VAL A 71 1.86 -8.17 3.29
N LYS A 72 3.04 -8.73 3.55
CA LYS A 72 3.29 -10.18 3.41
C LYS A 72 2.62 -11.01 4.50
N GLY A 73 2.47 -10.47 5.70
CA GLY A 73 1.73 -11.09 6.80
C GLY A 73 0.21 -11.01 6.65
N SER A 74 -0.29 -10.25 5.67
CA SER A 74 -1.71 -10.19 5.35
C SER A 74 -2.11 -11.40 4.51
N HIS A 75 -2.87 -12.32 5.10
CA HIS A 75 -3.19 -13.61 4.45
C HIS A 75 -4.55 -13.65 3.75
N LYS A 76 -5.60 -13.04 4.32
CA LYS A 76 -6.97 -13.09 3.78
C LYS A 76 -7.44 -11.74 3.26
N THR A 77 -7.12 -10.69 4.00
CA THR A 77 -7.49 -9.31 3.74
C THR A 77 -6.29 -8.41 3.93
N LEU A 78 -6.25 -7.33 3.15
CA LEU A 78 -5.28 -6.26 3.27
C LEU A 78 -6.05 -4.95 3.16
N THR A 79 -6.03 -4.13 4.21
CA THR A 79 -6.55 -2.76 4.16
C THR A 79 -5.39 -1.78 4.10
N LEU A 80 -5.50 -0.79 3.23
CA LEU A 80 -4.51 0.26 3.02
C LEU A 80 -5.20 1.61 3.17
N GLU A 81 -4.55 2.54 3.84
CA GLU A 81 -4.87 3.95 3.71
C GLU A 81 -3.76 4.61 2.89
N VAL A 82 -4.17 5.25 1.79
CA VAL A 82 -3.24 5.92 0.88
C VAL A 82 -3.59 7.39 0.73
N LYS A 83 -2.60 8.20 0.42
CA LYS A 83 -2.73 9.62 0.16
C LYS A 83 -2.54 9.90 -1.33
N ARG A 84 -3.45 10.71 -1.87
CA ARG A 84 -3.52 11.13 -3.28
C ARG A 84 -3.70 12.64 -3.42
#